data_AF-A0A2H0YY48-F1
#
_entry.id   AF-A0A2H0YY48-F1
#
_cell.length_a   1.000
_cell.length_b   1.000
_cell.length_c   1.000
_cell.angle_alpha   90.00
_cell.angle_beta   90.00
_cell.angle_gamma   90.00
#
_symmetry.space_group_name_H-M   'P 1'
#
loop_
_entity.id
_entity.type
_entity.pdbx_description
1 polymer ?
#
loop_
_entity_poly.entity_id
_entity_poly.type
_entity_poly.pdbx_seq_one_letter_code
_entity_poly.pdbx_strand_id
1 'polypeptide(L)'
;MRSRTFFFIFAITTVVLVLPTIAYAESVSIPFFGPIIPKDVSKCAAGWGAVILVINRIIAFLITLAIVFVAPLMIAYAGFLFVVNPVNPSGKEKAKGILKNTIVGIIIALGAWMIVDAIMVVLYNPEAKEGKTELEAWTDIITSGGEDFCLIREGAMKKLNQGLISGSSA
;
A
#
# COMPACT_ATOMS: atom_id res chain seq x y z
N MET A 1 -28.20 -25.76 -17.53
CA MET A 1 -27.52 -25.19 -16.33
C MET A 1 -25.99 -25.26 -16.37
N ARG A 2 -25.36 -26.29 -16.98
CA ARG A 2 -23.90 -26.49 -17.03
C ARG A 2 -23.10 -25.44 -17.85
N SER A 3 -23.71 -24.81 -18.85
CA SER A 3 -23.06 -23.76 -19.67
C SER A 3 -22.91 -22.43 -18.91
N ARG A 4 -23.90 -22.04 -18.08
CA ARG A 4 -23.81 -20.81 -17.27
C ARG A 4 -22.72 -20.93 -16.20
N THR A 5 -22.62 -22.08 -15.53
CA THR A 5 -21.56 -22.34 -14.54
C THR A 5 -20.17 -22.35 -15.18
N PHE A 6 -20.02 -22.89 -16.40
CA PHE A 6 -18.76 -22.83 -17.14
C PHE A 6 -18.37 -21.40 -17.52
N PHE A 7 -19.35 -20.59 -17.97
CA PHE A 7 -19.11 -19.19 -18.31
C PHE A 7 -18.74 -18.35 -17.08
N PHE A 8 -19.38 -18.59 -15.92
CA PHE A 8 -19.03 -17.94 -14.67
C PHE A 8 -17.63 -18.35 -14.17
N ILE A 9 -17.26 -19.63 -14.27
CA ILE A 9 -15.91 -20.09 -13.88
C ILE A 9 -14.84 -19.50 -14.81
N PHE A 10 -15.11 -19.45 -16.12
CA PHE A 10 -14.22 -18.83 -17.11
C PHE A 10 -14.08 -17.32 -16.89
N ALA A 11 -15.17 -16.63 -16.55
CA ALA A 11 -15.16 -15.20 -16.22
C ALA A 11 -14.37 -14.93 -14.93
N ILE A 12 -14.54 -15.75 -13.89
CA ILE A 12 -13.79 -15.61 -12.64
C ILE A 12 -12.29 -15.87 -12.87
N THR A 13 -11.94 -16.89 -13.67
CA THR A 13 -10.53 -17.19 -13.96
C THR A 13 -9.87 -16.14 -14.84
N THR A 14 -10.57 -15.59 -15.85
CA THR A 14 -10.04 -14.46 -16.64
C THR A 14 -9.92 -13.19 -15.82
N VAL A 15 -10.87 -12.89 -14.93
CA VAL A 15 -10.75 -11.77 -13.99
C VAL A 15 -9.54 -11.96 -13.07
N VAL A 16 -9.34 -13.14 -12.48
CA VAL A 16 -8.18 -13.44 -11.62
C VAL A 16 -6.84 -13.35 -12.37
N LEU A 17 -6.80 -13.66 -13.67
CA LEU A 17 -5.59 -13.57 -14.50
C LEU A 17 -5.29 -12.17 -15.05
N VAL A 18 -6.31 -11.32 -15.21
CA VAL A 18 -6.18 -9.94 -15.74
C VAL A 18 -6.06 -8.90 -14.60
N LEU A 19 -6.55 -9.22 -13.41
CA LEU A 19 -6.38 -8.38 -12.21
C LEU A 19 -4.93 -7.96 -11.91
N PRO A 20 -3.89 -8.80 -12.13
CA PRO A 20 -2.51 -8.39 -11.91
C PRO A 20 -2.01 -7.37 -12.93
N THR A 21 -2.57 -7.31 -14.15
CA THR A 21 -2.03 -6.46 -15.22
C THR A 21 -2.41 -4.99 -15.08
N ILE A 22 -3.39 -4.67 -14.24
CA ILE A 22 -3.82 -3.29 -13.94
C ILE A 22 -3.21 -2.73 -12.64
N ALA A 23 -2.32 -3.48 -11.97
CA ALA A 23 -1.73 -3.09 -10.68
C ALA A 23 -0.37 -2.39 -10.79
N TYR A 24 0.01 -1.89 -11.97
CA TYR A 24 1.25 -1.13 -12.15
C TYR A 24 0.95 0.38 -12.11
N ALA A 25 1.13 1.01 -10.95
CA ALA A 25 1.33 2.45 -10.82
C ALA A 25 2.20 2.71 -9.59
N GLU A 26 3.26 3.49 -9.80
CA GLU A 26 4.40 3.59 -8.91
C GLU A 26 4.19 4.72 -7.88
N SER A 27 3.82 4.36 -6.65
CA SER A 27 4.00 5.25 -5.48
C SER A 27 3.95 4.45 -4.17
N VAL A 28 3.10 3.43 -4.09
CA VAL A 28 2.98 2.49 -2.96
C VAL A 28 2.71 1.07 -3.47
N SER A 29 3.76 0.33 -3.82
CA SER A 29 3.63 -1.07 -4.20
C SER A 29 3.56 -1.97 -2.95
N ILE A 30 2.42 -2.58 -2.67
CA ILE A 30 2.32 -3.73 -1.78
C ILE A 30 2.41 -4.99 -2.66
N PRO A 31 3.35 -5.93 -2.43
CA PRO A 31 4.25 -6.04 -1.28
C PRO A 31 5.48 -5.11 -1.34
N PHE A 32 5.79 -4.46 -0.22
CA PHE A 32 6.88 -3.51 -0.02
C PHE A 32 8.12 -4.19 0.55
N PHE A 33 9.19 -4.20 -0.23
CA PHE A 33 10.52 -4.73 0.15
C PHE A 33 11.63 -3.66 0.15
N GLY A 34 11.23 -2.39 0.09
CA GLY A 34 12.16 -1.26 0.05
C GLY A 34 12.61 -0.79 1.45
N PRO A 35 13.56 0.15 1.50
CA PRO A 35 13.94 0.79 2.76
C PRO A 35 12.77 1.64 3.29
N ILE A 36 12.44 1.45 4.58
CA ILE A 36 11.40 2.21 5.29
C ILE A 36 11.74 3.70 5.32
N ILE A 37 13.03 4.03 5.49
CA ILE A 37 13.55 5.39 5.44
C ILE A 37 14.22 5.59 4.07
N PRO A 38 13.68 6.46 3.20
CA PRO A 38 14.33 6.78 1.93
C PRO A 38 15.65 7.51 2.15
N LYS A 39 16.62 7.28 1.26
CA LYS A 39 17.96 7.87 1.35
C LYS A 39 17.94 9.41 1.27
N ASP A 40 16.89 9.99 0.73
CA ASP A 40 16.77 11.44 0.57
C ASP A 40 16.35 12.12 1.89
N VAL A 41 15.59 11.43 2.74
CA VAL A 41 15.24 11.88 4.09
C VAL A 41 16.45 11.84 5.03
N SER A 42 17.42 10.94 4.79
CA SER A 42 18.64 10.88 5.61
C SER A 42 19.66 11.99 5.35
N LYS A 43 19.45 12.83 4.32
CA LYS A 43 20.38 13.90 3.92
C LYS A 43 20.06 15.25 4.58
N CYS A 44 18.91 15.39 5.22
CA CYS A 44 18.42 16.65 5.77
C CYS A 44 17.63 16.43 7.07
N ALA A 45 17.32 17.51 7.79
CA ALA A 45 16.39 17.43 8.92
C ALA A 45 14.98 17.11 8.39
N ALA A 46 14.41 16.00 8.84
CA ALA A 46 13.13 15.49 8.35
C ALA A 46 11.98 16.48 8.61
N GLY A 47 11.29 16.88 7.53
CA GLY A 47 10.07 17.67 7.56
C GLY A 47 8.82 16.82 7.78
N TRP A 48 7.66 17.48 7.83
CA TRP A 48 6.37 16.81 8.00
C TRP A 48 6.12 15.77 6.91
N GLY A 49 6.48 16.08 5.66
CA GLY A 49 6.29 15.15 4.56
C GLY A 49 7.11 13.86 4.68
N ALA A 50 8.31 13.95 5.23
CA ALA A 50 9.16 12.79 5.47
C ALA A 50 8.58 11.85 6.54
N VAL A 51 7.96 12.39 7.59
CA VAL A 51 7.31 11.60 8.64
C VAL A 51 6.12 10.83 8.09
N ILE A 52 5.25 11.51 7.33
CA ILE A 52 4.06 10.90 6.73
C ILE A 52 4.44 9.81 5.70
N LEU A 53 5.49 10.04 4.90
CA LEU A 53 6.04 9.05 3.98
C LEU A 53 6.54 7.78 4.70
N VAL A 54 7.26 7.94 5.81
CA VAL A 54 7.76 6.80 6.61
C VAL A 54 6.60 6.02 7.20
N ILE A 55 5.56 6.68 7.71
CA ILE A 55 4.36 6.03 8.23
C ILE A 55 3.69 5.18 7.14
N ASN A 56 3.53 5.73 5.95
CA ASN A 56 2.92 5.00 4.84
C ASN A 56 3.75 3.76 4.44
N ARG A 57 5.09 3.87 4.43
CA ARG A 57 5.99 2.72 4.21
C ARG A 57 5.92 1.67 5.32
N ILE A 58 5.72 2.09 6.58
CA ILE A 58 5.51 1.16 7.70
C ILE A 58 4.20 0.39 7.51
N ILE A 59 3.11 1.06 7.15
CA ILE A 59 1.82 0.41 6.90
C ILE A 59 1.95 -0.59 5.75
N ALA A 60 2.57 -0.18 4.64
CA ALA A 60 2.82 -1.07 3.50
C ALA A 60 3.68 -2.29 3.90
N PHE A 61 4.71 -2.07 4.73
CA PHE A 61 5.54 -3.16 5.26
C PHE A 61 4.75 -4.12 6.14
N LEU A 62 3.89 -3.63 7.04
CA LEU A 62 3.06 -4.48 7.90
C LEU A 62 2.08 -5.32 7.08
N ILE A 63 1.44 -4.74 6.08
CA ILE A 63 0.54 -5.46 5.17
C ILE A 63 1.33 -6.51 4.37
N THR A 64 2.54 -6.17 3.94
CA THR A 64 3.45 -7.10 3.25
C THR A 64 3.82 -8.27 4.12
N LEU A 65 4.15 -8.03 5.39
CA LEU A 65 4.46 -9.09 6.34
C LEU A 65 3.25 -10.03 6.48
N ALA A 66 2.05 -9.48 6.65
CA ALA A 66 0.83 -10.26 6.77
C ALA A 66 0.52 -11.09 5.51
N ILE A 67 0.60 -10.50 4.31
CA ILE A 67 0.21 -11.16 3.07
C ILE A 67 1.28 -12.12 2.56
N VAL A 68 2.56 -11.78 2.68
CA VAL A 68 3.65 -12.59 2.11
C VAL A 68 4.10 -13.69 3.06
N PHE A 69 4.11 -13.45 4.37
CA PHE A 69 4.61 -14.44 5.32
C PHE A 69 3.49 -15.14 6.08
N VAL A 70 2.54 -14.39 6.65
CA VAL A 70 1.51 -14.98 7.52
C VAL A 70 0.45 -15.74 6.73
N ALA A 71 -0.07 -15.14 5.66
CA ALA A 71 -1.15 -15.75 4.88
C ALA A 71 -0.76 -17.09 4.21
N PRO A 72 0.41 -17.24 3.54
CA PRO A 72 0.78 -18.51 2.94
C PRO A 72 1.03 -19.60 3.98
N LEU A 73 1.55 -19.24 5.16
CA LEU A 73 1.74 -20.18 6.27
C LEU A 73 0.40 -20.72 6.78
N MET A 74 -0.59 -19.84 6.97
CA MET A 74 -1.93 -20.22 7.41
C MET A 74 -2.68 -21.04 6.36
N ILE A 75 -2.55 -20.69 5.08
CA ILE A 75 -3.14 -21.43 3.96
C ILE A 75 -2.48 -22.80 3.82
N ALA A 76 -1.15 -22.88 3.93
CA ALA A 76 -0.42 -24.15 3.91
C ALA A 76 -0.81 -25.05 5.09
N TYR A 77 -0.94 -24.49 6.29
CA TYR A 77 -1.42 -25.22 7.47
C TYR A 77 -2.86 -25.72 7.30
N ALA A 78 -3.76 -24.88 6.78
CA ALA A 78 -5.12 -25.29 6.46
C ALA A 78 -5.18 -26.39 5.39
N GLY A 79 -4.32 -26.30 4.36
CA GLY A 79 -4.17 -27.31 3.31
C GLY A 79 -3.66 -28.63 3.86
N PHE A 80 -2.63 -28.60 4.71
CA PHE A 80 -2.11 -29.79 5.38
C PHE A 80 -3.16 -30.48 6.26
N LEU A 81 -3.91 -29.69 7.05
CA LEU A 81 -4.98 -30.22 7.90
C LEU A 81 -6.10 -30.89 7.08
N PHE A 82 -6.34 -30.41 5.85
CA PHE A 82 -7.31 -30.99 4.92
C PHE A 82 -6.87 -32.36 4.38
N VAL A 83 -5.57 -32.55 4.13
CA VAL A 83 -5.00 -33.81 3.61
C VAL A 83 -4.91 -34.87 4.70
N VAL A 84 -4.51 -34.50 5.92
CA VAL A 84 -4.30 -35.47 7.03
C VAL A 84 -5.61 -35.96 7.65
N ASN A 85 -6.72 -35.21 7.49
CA ASN A 85 -8.03 -35.59 8.04
C ASN A 85 -9.10 -35.83 6.96
N PRO A 86 -8.96 -36.85 6.09
CA PRO A 86 -9.87 -37.07 4.98
C PRO A 86 -11.25 -37.58 5.41
N VAL A 87 -11.38 -38.22 6.58
CA VAL A 87 -12.63 -38.87 7.03
C VAL A 87 -13.29 -38.16 8.22
N ASN A 88 -12.53 -37.36 8.98
CA ASN A 88 -13.06 -36.66 10.14
C ASN A 88 -13.73 -35.33 9.73
N PRO A 89 -15.07 -35.19 9.88
CA PRO A 89 -15.78 -33.96 9.52
C PRO A 89 -15.33 -32.75 10.34
N SER A 90 -14.95 -32.95 11.62
CA SER A 90 -14.48 -31.87 12.50
C SER A 90 -13.15 -31.28 12.03
N GLY A 91 -12.23 -32.11 11.52
CA GLY A 91 -10.95 -31.65 10.97
C GLY A 91 -11.12 -30.80 9.71
N LYS A 92 -12.06 -31.18 8.84
CA LYS A 92 -12.38 -30.42 7.61
C LYS A 92 -13.04 -29.09 7.92
N GLU A 93 -13.91 -29.02 8.92
CA GLU A 93 -14.56 -27.78 9.32
C GLU A 93 -13.57 -26.78 9.90
N LYS A 94 -12.63 -27.24 10.75
CA LYS A 94 -11.51 -26.41 11.25
C LYS A 94 -10.63 -25.87 10.12
N ALA A 95 -10.26 -26.71 9.15
CA ALA A 95 -9.45 -26.30 8.00
C ALA A 95 -10.14 -25.21 7.17
N LYS A 96 -11.44 -25.38 6.89
CA LYS A 96 -12.25 -24.37 6.19
C LYS A 96 -12.39 -23.08 6.99
N GLY A 97 -12.51 -23.18 8.32
CA GLY A 97 -12.53 -22.02 9.21
C GLY A 97 -11.26 -21.19 9.11
N ILE A 98 -10.10 -21.83 9.23
CA ILE A 98 -8.79 -21.15 9.10
C ILE A 98 -8.64 -20.49 7.73
N LEU A 99 -8.99 -21.20 6.66
CA LEU A 99 -8.91 -20.67 5.30
C LEU A 99 -9.80 -19.43 5.11
N LYS A 100 -11.08 -19.51 5.54
CA LYS A 100 -12.02 -18.38 5.44
C LYS A 100 -11.56 -17.20 6.27
N ASN A 101 -11.14 -17.43 7.52
CA ASN A 101 -10.66 -16.37 8.40
C ASN A 101 -9.41 -15.69 7.83
N THR A 102 -8.51 -16.45 7.21
CA THR A 102 -7.31 -15.91 6.55
C THR A 102 -7.69 -15.03 5.36
N ILE A 103 -8.60 -15.50 4.49
CA ILE A 103 -9.08 -14.72 3.33
C ILE A 103 -9.76 -13.42 3.79
N VAL A 104 -10.66 -13.51 4.78
CA VAL A 104 -11.35 -12.34 5.33
C VAL A 104 -10.36 -11.36 5.97
N GLY A 105 -9.34 -11.86 6.67
CA GLY A 105 -8.26 -11.04 7.22
C GLY A 105 -7.50 -10.25 6.14
N ILE A 106 -7.19 -10.88 5.01
CA ILE A 106 -6.53 -10.20 3.88
C ILE A 106 -7.43 -9.11 3.28
N ILE A 107 -8.72 -9.43 3.06
CA ILE A 107 -9.69 -8.48 2.50
C ILE A 107 -9.86 -7.28 3.43
N ILE A 108 -9.97 -7.51 4.74
CA ILE A 108 -10.10 -6.42 5.72
C ILE A 108 -8.83 -5.59 5.79
N ALA A 109 -7.64 -6.21 5.79
CA ALA A 109 -6.39 -5.47 5.85
C ALA A 109 -6.19 -4.55 4.63
N LEU A 110 -6.41 -5.08 3.42
CA LEU A 110 -6.32 -4.30 2.19
C LEU A 110 -7.48 -3.29 2.06
N GLY A 111 -8.69 -3.71 2.43
CA GLY A 111 -9.87 -2.87 2.39
C GLY A 111 -9.77 -1.68 3.34
N ALA A 112 -9.26 -1.87 4.56
CA ALA A 112 -9.07 -0.80 5.52
C ALA A 112 -8.09 0.26 4.99
N TRP A 113 -6.96 -0.16 4.42
CA TRP A 113 -6.00 0.75 3.81
C TRP A 113 -6.63 1.52 2.63
N MET A 114 -7.34 0.82 1.74
CA MET A 114 -8.00 1.41 0.58
C MET A 114 -9.14 2.38 0.96
N ILE A 115 -9.88 2.11 2.04
CA ILE A 115 -10.95 3.00 2.52
C ILE A 115 -10.35 4.31 3.07
N VAL A 116 -9.28 4.23 3.86
CA VAL A 116 -8.60 5.43 4.38
C VAL A 116 -8.09 6.28 3.23
N ASP A 117 -7.47 5.64 2.24
CA ASP A 117 -6.99 6.30 1.04
C ASP A 117 -8.12 7.01 0.28
N ALA A 118 -9.22 6.30 0.00
CA ALA A 118 -10.38 6.86 -0.70
C ALA A 118 -11.01 8.05 0.04
N ILE A 119 -11.13 7.99 1.37
CA ILE A 119 -11.69 9.09 2.17
C ILE A 119 -10.81 10.33 2.08
N MET A 120 -9.49 10.16 2.19
CA MET A 120 -8.54 11.27 2.12
C MET A 120 -8.55 11.94 0.75
N VAL A 121 -8.57 11.15 -0.33
CA VAL A 121 -8.65 11.69 -1.70
C VAL A 121 -9.92 12.53 -1.90
N VAL A 122 -11.08 12.01 -1.48
CA VAL A 122 -12.36 12.71 -1.63
C VAL A 122 -12.43 14.00 -0.80
N LEU A 123 -11.83 14.01 0.39
CA LEU A 123 -11.91 15.16 1.29
C LEU A 123 -10.97 16.31 0.86
N TYR A 124 -9.78 15.97 0.36
CA TYR A 124 -8.74 16.96 0.07
C TYR A 124 -8.61 17.34 -1.40
N ASN A 125 -9.21 16.60 -2.34
CA ASN A 125 -9.18 16.92 -3.77
C ASN A 125 -10.61 16.97 -4.38
N PRO A 126 -11.28 18.13 -4.40
CA PRO A 126 -12.60 18.28 -5.03
C PRO A 126 -12.56 18.20 -6.57
N GLU A 127 -11.38 18.23 -7.20
CA GLU A 127 -11.16 18.17 -8.66
C GLU A 127 -10.64 16.80 -9.15
N ALA A 128 -10.76 15.74 -8.34
CA ALA A 128 -10.38 14.36 -8.67
C ALA A 128 -11.25 13.70 -9.77
N LYS A 129 -11.65 14.46 -10.80
CA LYS A 129 -12.41 14.02 -11.98
C LYS A 129 -11.53 13.86 -13.22
N GLU A 130 -10.29 14.35 -13.24
CA GLU A 130 -9.40 14.23 -14.40
C GLU A 130 -8.16 13.39 -14.08
N GLY A 131 -8.32 12.08 -14.23
CA GLY A 131 -7.49 11.31 -15.17
C GLY A 131 -5.97 11.35 -15.08
N LYS A 132 -5.35 11.76 -13.97
CA LYS A 132 -3.97 11.37 -13.69
C LYS A 132 -4.01 9.98 -13.08
N THR A 133 -3.67 8.99 -13.89
CA THR A 133 -3.55 7.57 -13.52
C THR A 133 -2.30 7.31 -12.67
N GLU A 134 -2.03 8.20 -11.72
CA GLU A 134 -1.13 7.96 -10.61
C GLU A 134 -2.06 7.75 -9.43
N LEU A 135 -2.03 6.56 -8.82
CA LEU A 135 -2.66 6.38 -7.52
C LEU A 135 -1.86 7.26 -6.53
N GLU A 136 -2.22 8.54 -6.48
CA GLU A 136 -1.72 9.49 -5.50
C GLU A 136 -2.25 9.01 -4.15
N ALA A 137 -1.44 8.20 -3.46
CA ALA A 137 -1.75 7.79 -2.11
C ALA A 137 -2.03 9.04 -1.28
N TRP A 138 -2.95 8.96 -0.32
CA TRP A 138 -3.27 10.05 0.61
C TRP A 138 -2.03 10.78 1.18
N THR A 139 -0.90 10.08 1.27
CA THR A 139 0.41 10.62 1.60
C THR A 139 0.77 11.81 0.72
N ASP A 140 0.70 11.69 -0.61
CA ASP A 140 1.13 12.74 -1.55
C ASP A 140 0.30 14.02 -1.43
N ILE A 141 -1.02 13.85 -1.25
CA ILE A 141 -1.97 14.94 -1.02
C ILE A 141 -1.64 15.70 0.28
N ILE A 142 -1.35 14.97 1.36
CA ILE A 142 -1.01 15.59 2.65
C ILE A 142 0.38 16.21 2.63
N THR A 143 1.27 15.74 1.75
CA THR A 143 2.63 16.26 1.61
C THR A 143 2.81 17.26 0.46
N SER A 144 1.70 17.76 -0.11
CA SER A 144 1.69 18.76 -1.19
C SER A 144 2.65 18.44 -2.35
N GLY A 145 2.72 17.17 -2.77
CA GLY A 145 3.60 16.75 -3.88
C GLY A 145 5.10 16.64 -3.53
N GLY A 146 5.46 16.66 -2.24
CA GLY A 146 6.83 16.35 -1.79
C GLY A 146 7.82 17.51 -1.79
N GLU A 147 7.36 18.76 -1.89
CA GLU A 147 8.27 19.92 -1.86
C GLU A 147 8.93 20.14 -0.48
N ASP A 148 8.36 19.58 0.61
CA ASP A 148 8.83 19.79 2.00
C ASP A 148 9.21 18.48 2.74
N PHE A 149 10.02 17.60 2.13
CA PHE A 149 10.62 16.47 2.86
C PHE A 149 11.71 16.93 3.86
N CYS A 150 12.28 18.12 3.64
CA CYS A 150 13.35 18.69 4.45
C CYS A 150 12.87 19.97 5.13
N LEU A 151 13.13 20.14 6.42
CA LEU A 151 12.91 21.42 7.10
C LEU A 151 13.92 22.45 6.58
N ILE A 152 13.46 23.39 5.76
CA ILE A 152 14.22 24.61 5.50
C ILE A 152 14.13 25.47 6.76
N ARG A 153 15.23 25.60 7.51
CA ARG A 153 15.28 26.57 8.61
C ARG A 153 15.07 27.96 7.99
N GLU A 154 14.04 28.70 8.38
CA GLU A 154 13.76 30.07 7.88
C GLU A 154 14.98 31.00 7.96
N GLY A 155 15.92 30.73 8.87
CA GLY A 155 17.20 31.43 8.96
C GLY A 155 18.22 31.13 7.84
N ALA A 156 18.12 29.99 7.15
CA ALA A 156 19.04 29.59 6.07
C ALA A 156 18.72 30.32 4.75
N MET A 157 17.44 30.52 4.42
CA MET A 157 17.02 31.29 3.25
C MET A 157 17.40 32.78 3.38
N LYS A 158 17.32 33.34 4.59
CA LYS A 158 17.76 34.72 4.85
C LYS A 158 19.29 34.88 4.72
N LYS A 159 20.06 33.86 5.14
CA LYS A 159 21.53 33.82 5.00
C LYS A 159 21.98 33.62 3.56
N LEU A 160 21.29 32.78 2.78
CA LEU A 160 21.58 32.58 1.36
C LEU A 160 21.21 33.80 0.52
N ASN A 161 20.04 34.41 0.78
CA ASN A 161 19.69 35.67 0.11
C ASN A 161 20.71 36.76 0.46
N GLN A 162 21.04 36.97 1.75
CA GLN A 162 22.07 37.95 2.17
C GLN A 162 23.47 37.68 1.59
N GLY A 163 23.86 36.42 1.39
CA GLY A 163 25.14 36.06 0.76
C GLY A 163 25.17 36.29 -0.76
N LEU A 164 24.03 36.18 -1.44
CA LEU A 164 23.90 36.48 -2.87
C LEU A 164 23.91 37.99 -3.15
N ILE A 165 23.36 38.82 -2.25
CA ILE A 165 23.44 40.30 -2.38
C ILE A 165 24.84 40.83 -2.05
N SER A 166 25.64 40.16 -1.21
CA SER A 166 27.01 40.58 -0.90
C SER A 166 28.08 40.01 -1.83
N GLY A 167 27.73 39.07 -2.71
CA GLY A 167 28.65 38.44 -3.67
C GLY A 167 28.54 38.94 -5.11
N SER A 168 27.61 39.86 -5.41
CA SER A 168 27.39 40.42 -6.75
C SER A 168 28.06 41.79 -6.97
N SER A 169 29.00 42.18 -6.12
CA SER A 169 29.79 43.41 -6.29
C SER A 169 31.22 43.23 -5.77
N ALA A 170 32.02 42.44 -6.50
CA ALA A 170 33.48 42.56 -6.57
C ALA A 170 33.97 41.79 -7.80
#